data_AF-A0A3D5FJL1-F1
#
_entry.id   AF-A0A3D5FJL1-F1
#
_cell.length_a   1.000
_cell.length_b   1.000
_cell.length_c   1.000
_cell.angle_alpha   90.00
_cell.angle_beta   90.00
_cell.angle_gamma   90.00
#
_symmetry.space_group_name_H-M   'P 1'
#
loop_
_entity.id
_entity.type
_entity.pdbx_description
1 polymer ?
#
loop_
_entity_poly.entity_id
_entity_poly.type
_entity_poly.pdbx_seq_one_letter_code
_entity_poly.pdbx_strand_id
1 'polypeptide(L)'
;MALGKGFRWSARLPEALYPASTIAAMLAAWQLSIVLFSIPDFILPGPIAVIESFVGNLGLVWPHFLVTTFEMLLGLFLATVFAVAVSILMVW
;
A
#
# COMPACT_ATOMS: atom_id res chain seq x y z
N MET A 1 -10.24 28.25 -36.68
CA MET A 1 -9.04 27.38 -36.78
C MET A 1 -8.26 27.48 -35.47
N ALA A 2 -8.58 26.64 -34.49
CA ALA A 2 -7.87 26.57 -33.21
C ALA A 2 -7.69 25.08 -32.88
N LEU A 3 -6.54 24.53 -33.26
CA LEU A 3 -6.17 23.15 -32.98
C LEU A 3 -5.65 23.06 -31.54
N GLY A 4 -6.25 22.14 -30.78
CA GLY A 4 -5.97 21.89 -29.37
C GLY A 4 -4.49 21.60 -29.10
N LYS A 5 -3.97 22.28 -28.07
CA LYS A 5 -2.62 22.00 -27.54
C LYS A 5 -2.70 20.67 -26.79
N GLY A 6 -1.99 19.67 -27.34
CA GLY A 6 -1.97 18.30 -26.84
C GLY A 6 -1.59 18.20 -25.36
N PHE A 7 -2.26 17.28 -24.68
CA PHE A 7 -1.94 16.84 -23.33
C PHE A 7 -0.48 16.33 -23.29
N ARG A 8 0.41 17.04 -22.60
CA ARG A 8 1.81 16.66 -22.42
C ARG A 8 1.96 15.72 -21.21
N TRP A 9 1.80 14.41 -21.41
CA TRP A 9 1.93 13.36 -20.37
C TRP A 9 3.39 13.06 -19.94
N SER A 10 4.42 13.64 -20.55
CA SER A 10 5.78 13.06 -20.55
C SER A 10 6.81 13.61 -19.55
N ALA A 11 6.42 14.35 -18.51
CA ALA A 11 7.37 14.88 -17.52
C ALA A 11 7.54 14.03 -16.23
N ARG A 12 6.78 12.94 -16.04
CA ARG A 12 6.71 12.24 -14.74
C ARG A 12 7.74 11.14 -14.50
N LEU A 13 8.44 10.68 -15.55
CA LEU A 13 9.46 9.63 -15.44
C LEU A 13 10.69 10.03 -14.61
N PRO A 14 11.31 11.21 -14.80
CA PRO A 14 12.45 11.62 -13.97
C PRO A 14 12.05 11.97 -12.52
N GLU A 15 10.81 12.43 -12.30
CA GLU A 15 10.31 12.78 -10.96
C GLU A 15 10.11 11.56 -10.06
N ALA A 16 9.65 10.43 -10.62
CA ALA A 16 9.48 9.18 -9.89
C ALA A 16 10.81 8.45 -9.60
N LEU A 17 11.90 8.80 -10.31
CA LEU A 17 13.20 8.14 -10.16
C LEU A 17 13.84 8.42 -8.79
N TYR A 18 13.67 9.63 -8.26
CA TYR A 18 14.18 10.02 -6.94
C TYR A 18 13.58 9.19 -5.79
N PRO A 19 12.25 9.08 -5.62
CA PRO A 19 11.67 8.24 -4.59
C PRO A 19 11.94 6.75 -4.83
N ALA A 20 11.88 6.28 -6.09
CA ALA A 20 12.14 4.88 -6.40
C ALA A 20 13.57 4.43 -6.04
N SER A 21 14.58 5.26 -6.38
CA SER A 21 15.98 4.98 -6.01
C SER A 21 16.20 5.01 -4.50
N THR A 22 15.52 5.91 -3.78
CA THR A 22 15.57 5.96 -2.31
C THR A 22 15.02 4.68 -1.69
N ILE A 23 13.84 4.22 -2.15
CA ILE A 23 13.24 2.96 -1.70
C ILE A 23 14.18 1.79 -2.00
N ALA A 24 14.72 1.71 -3.21
CA ALA A 24 15.65 0.66 -3.60
C ALA A 24 16.92 0.66 -2.71
N ALA A 25 17.48 1.84 -2.41
CA ALA A 25 18.62 1.98 -1.52
C ALA A 25 18.29 1.53 -0.08
N MET A 26 17.11 1.87 0.44
CA MET A 26 16.66 1.41 1.76
C MET A 26 16.48 -0.11 1.81
N LEU A 27 15.84 -0.71 0.81
CA LEU A 27 15.67 -2.17 0.72
C LEU A 27 17.02 -2.89 0.61
N ALA A 28 17.96 -2.33 -0.17
CA ALA A 28 19.30 -2.86 -0.29
C ALA A 28 20.06 -2.77 1.05
N ALA A 29 19.97 -1.63 1.75
CA ALA A 29 20.56 -1.46 3.07
C ALA A 29 19.98 -2.45 4.09
N TRP A 30 18.67 -2.69 4.06
CA TRP A 30 18.01 -3.68 4.92
C TRP A 30 18.50 -5.11 4.63
N GLN A 31 18.49 -5.53 3.37
CA GLN A 31 19.00 -6.85 2.97
C GLN A 31 20.47 -7.01 3.36
N LEU A 32 21.30 -5.99 3.11
CA LEU A 32 22.72 -6.01 3.43
C LEU A 32 22.96 -6.12 4.94
N SER A 33 22.15 -5.43 5.74
CA SER A 33 22.22 -5.50 7.20
C SER A 33 21.98 -6.93 7.69
N ILE A 34 20.95 -7.60 7.20
CA ILE A 34 20.65 -8.98 7.61
C ILE A 34 21.78 -9.94 7.23
N VAL A 35 22.33 -9.82 6.02
CA VAL A 35 23.44 -10.66 5.56
C VAL A 35 24.72 -10.39 6.35
N LEU A 36 25.08 -9.13 6.55
CA LEU A 36 26.33 -8.74 7.23
C LEU A 36 26.31 -9.10 8.72
N PHE A 37 25.15 -8.93 9.38
CA PHE A 37 24.98 -9.26 10.79
C PHE A 37 24.53 -10.70 11.03
N SER A 38 24.34 -11.51 9.96
CA SER A 38 23.85 -12.90 10.04
C SER A 38 22.62 -13.04 10.93
N ILE A 39 21.66 -12.12 10.78
CA ILE A 39 20.46 -12.10 11.61
C ILE A 39 19.60 -13.31 11.22
N PRO A 40 19.15 -14.13 12.19
CA PRO A 40 18.29 -15.26 11.88
C PRO A 40 16.94 -14.82 11.29
N ASP A 41 16.47 -15.52 10.25
CA ASP A 41 15.24 -15.19 9.51
C ASP A 41 13.97 -15.20 10.38
N PHE A 42 13.96 -15.96 11.49
CA PHE A 42 12.82 -15.99 12.40
C PHE A 42 12.68 -14.72 13.25
N ILE A 43 13.74 -13.90 13.36
CA ILE A 43 13.71 -12.60 14.06
C ILE A 43 13.38 -11.50 13.07
N LEU A 44 14.10 -11.48 11.95
CA LEU A 44 13.95 -10.45 10.93
C LEU A 44 14.22 -11.07 9.55
N PRO A 45 13.18 -11.49 8.83
CA PRO A 45 13.36 -11.98 7.47
C PRO A 45 13.81 -10.84 6.56
N GLY A 46 14.66 -11.17 5.58
CA GLY A 46 15.06 -10.21 4.54
C GLY A 46 13.90 -9.78 3.65
N PRO A 47 14.00 -8.61 2.99
CA PRO A 47 12.98 -8.16 2.03
C PRO A 47 12.64 -9.21 0.97
N ILE A 48 13.63 -9.98 0.52
CA ILE A 48 13.42 -11.06 -0.46
C ILE A 48 12.56 -12.17 0.14
N ALA A 49 12.90 -12.65 1.34
CA ALA A 49 12.13 -13.68 2.05
C ALA A 49 10.70 -13.22 2.38
N VAL A 50 10.51 -11.92 2.68
CA VAL A 50 9.18 -11.32 2.85
C VAL A 50 8.37 -11.40 1.56
N ILE A 51 8.97 -11.05 0.41
CA ILE A 51 8.27 -11.12 -0.89
C ILE A 51 7.95 -12.58 -1.25
N GLU A 52 8.89 -13.51 -1.08
CA GLU A 52 8.69 -14.93 -1.35
C GLU A 52 7.57 -15.53 -0.49
N SER A 53 7.59 -15.26 0.81
CA SER A 53 6.55 -15.70 1.73
C SER A 53 5.20 -15.04 1.42
N PHE A 54 5.18 -13.77 1.05
CA PHE A 54 3.96 -13.08 0.65
C PHE A 54 3.35 -13.71 -0.60
N VAL A 55 4.14 -13.85 -1.68
CA VAL A 55 3.70 -14.43 -2.96
C VAL A 55 3.29 -15.89 -2.80
N GLY A 56 4.08 -16.69 -2.06
CA GLY A 56 3.78 -18.09 -1.79
C GLY A 56 2.50 -18.29 -0.99
N ASN A 57 2.16 -17.36 -0.10
CA ASN A 57 0.94 -17.41 0.72
C ASN A 57 -0.20 -16.52 0.20
N LEU A 58 -0.11 -15.98 -1.02
CA LEU A 58 -1.16 -15.10 -1.56
C LEU A 58 -2.54 -15.77 -1.55
N GLY A 59 -2.63 -17.06 -1.87
CA GLY A 59 -3.91 -17.79 -1.85
C GLY A 59 -4.57 -17.84 -0.47
N LEU A 60 -3.77 -17.76 0.61
CA LEU A 60 -4.23 -17.74 1.99
C LEU A 60 -4.47 -16.30 2.48
N VAL A 61 -3.52 -15.39 2.21
CA VAL A 61 -3.56 -14.00 2.69
C VAL A 61 -4.64 -13.18 1.99
N TRP A 62 -4.84 -13.41 0.68
CA TRP A 62 -5.74 -12.61 -0.14
C TRP A 62 -7.21 -12.67 0.30
N PRO A 63 -7.81 -13.85 0.58
CA PRO A 63 -9.17 -13.91 1.12
C PRO A 63 -9.33 -13.18 2.45
N HIS A 64 -8.38 -13.34 3.38
CA HIS A 64 -8.43 -12.68 4.69
C HIS A 64 -8.28 -11.16 4.59
N PHE A 65 -7.40 -10.69 3.71
CA PHE A 65 -7.26 -9.28 3.39
C PHE A 65 -8.56 -8.69 2.84
N LEU A 66 -9.22 -9.39 1.91
CA LEU A 66 -10.47 -8.94 1.32
C LEU A 66 -11.62 -8.89 2.32
N VAL A 67 -11.74 -9.91 3.18
CA VAL A 67 -12.78 -9.94 4.22
C VAL A 67 -12.60 -8.77 5.18
N THR A 68 -11.39 -8.56 5.71
CA THR A 68 -11.11 -7.43 6.61
C THR A 68 -11.39 -6.08 5.94
N THR A 69 -11.00 -5.94 4.67
CA THR A 69 -11.27 -4.72 3.89
C THR A 69 -12.76 -4.49 3.73
N PHE A 70 -13.53 -5.54 3.41
CA PHE A 70 -14.98 -5.45 3.28
C PHE A 70 -15.64 -5.09 4.62
N GLU A 71 -15.22 -5.70 5.72
CA GLU A 71 -15.71 -5.38 7.06
C GLU A 71 -15.44 -3.93 7.45
N MET A 72 -14.23 -3.41 7.17
CA MET A 72 -13.89 -2.00 7.39
C MET A 72 -14.78 -1.06 6.57
N LEU A 73 -14.99 -1.35 5.29
CA LEU A 73 -15.83 -0.53 4.41
C LEU A 73 -17.29 -0.57 4.84
N LEU A 74 -17.80 -1.74 5.22
CA LEU A 74 -19.17 -1.90 5.70
C LEU A 74 -19.37 -1.16 7.03
N GLY A 75 -18.42 -1.28 7.97
CA GLY A 75 -18.43 -0.51 9.21
C GLY A 75 -18.43 1.00 8.97
N LEU A 76 -17.57 1.49 8.08
CA LEU A 76 -17.50 2.91 7.70
C LEU A 76 -18.82 3.39 7.07
N PHE A 77 -19.39 2.58 6.17
CA PHE A 77 -20.66 2.89 5.53
C PHE A 77 -21.79 2.99 6.56
N LEU A 78 -21.94 1.99 7.43
CA LEU A 78 -22.96 1.98 8.47
C LEU A 78 -22.78 3.14 9.45
N ALA A 79 -21.55 3.42 9.89
CA ALA A 79 -21.26 4.55 10.76
C ALA A 79 -21.64 5.89 10.12
N THR A 80 -21.36 6.06 8.83
CA THR A 80 -21.71 7.27 8.07
C THR A 80 -23.23 7.43 7.96
N VAL A 81 -23.95 6.37 7.58
CA VAL A 81 -25.42 6.39 7.51
C VAL A 81 -26.03 6.74 8.86
N PHE A 82 -25.54 6.11 9.93
CA PHE A 82 -26.02 6.38 11.28
C PHE A 82 -25.73 7.81 11.73
N ALA A 83 -24.51 8.32 11.49
CA ALA A 83 -24.14 9.69 11.81
C ALA A 83 -25.03 10.71 11.09
N VAL A 84 -25.31 10.49 9.80
CA VAL A 84 -26.23 11.35 9.03
C VAL A 84 -27.65 11.30 9.61
N ALA A 85 -28.17 10.10 9.90
CA ALA A 85 -29.51 9.94 10.48
C ALA A 85 -29.66 10.67 11.83
N VAL A 86 -28.67 10.52 12.72
CA VAL A 86 -28.63 11.23 14.01
C VAL A 86 -28.50 12.74 13.81
N SER A 87 -27.65 13.19 12.89
CA SER A 87 -27.50 14.62 12.59
C SER A 87 -28.82 15.24 12.12
N ILE A 88 -29.59 14.53 11.29
CA ILE A 88 -30.91 15.01 10.84
C ILE A 88 -31.88 15.07 12.03
N LEU A 89 -31.90 14.04 12.87
CA LEU A 89 -32.77 13.99 14.05
C LEU A 89 -32.46 15.10 15.08
N MET A 90 -31.20 15.48 15.25
CA MET A 90 -30.81 16.55 16.18
C MET A 90 -31.12 17.95 15.66
N VAL A 91 -31.16 18.13 14.33
CA VAL A 91 -31.45 19.43 13.70
C VAL A 91 -32.95 19.74 13.70
N TRP A 92 -33.80 18.72 13.68
CA TRP A 92 -35.26 18.83 13.68
C TRP A 92 -35.85 18.78 15.10
#